data_AF-A0A7C4VLE2-F1
#
_entry.id   AF-A0A7C4VLE2-F1
#
_cell.length_a   1.000
_cell.length_b   1.000
_cell.length_c   1.000
_cell.angle_alpha   90.00
_cell.angle_beta   90.00
_cell.angle_gamma   90.00
#
_symmetry.space_group_name_H-M   'P 1'
#
loop_
_entity.id
_entity.type
_entity.pdbx_description
1 polymer ?
#
loop_
_entity_poly.entity_id
_entity_poly.type
_entity_poly.pdbx_seq_one_letter_code
_entity_poly.pdbx_strand_id
1 'polypeptide(L)'
;MRSDIVEDCAAKDLSARAGGFLAIWGAPVAIAAALSLAPLPNWLSAFAWTIAFSWMGGACLLNARRCGRLHCYFSGPVFLLGAVMAAAVGLGVVTFGAHGMTTVVMATLVLAALTYLLEYIWGRYRPANTGDK
;
A
#
# COMPACT_ATOMS: atom_id res chain seq x y z
N MET A 1 24.48 -12.98 1.26
CA MET A 1 24.09 -11.59 1.57
C MET A 1 24.92 -11.12 2.74
N ARG A 2 25.64 -10.01 2.61
CA ARG A 2 26.46 -9.46 3.69
C ARG A 2 25.52 -8.98 4.80
N SER A 3 25.74 -9.39 6.05
CA SER A 3 24.80 -9.23 7.17
C SER A 3 24.53 -7.77 7.52
N ASP A 4 25.53 -6.91 7.31
CA ASP A 4 25.51 -5.45 7.46
C ASP A 4 24.45 -4.77 6.57
N ILE A 5 24.26 -5.21 5.33
CA ILE A 5 23.23 -4.66 4.42
C ILE A 5 21.81 -5.01 4.91
N VAL A 6 21.62 -6.22 5.44
CA VAL A 6 20.31 -6.66 5.97
C VAL A 6 19.94 -5.87 7.22
N GLU A 7 20.91 -5.62 8.10
CA GLU A 7 20.71 -4.84 9.33
C GLU A 7 20.38 -3.37 9.03
N ASP A 8 21.08 -2.73 8.09
CA ASP A 8 20.82 -1.34 7.70
C ASP A 8 19.45 -1.19 7.01
N CYS A 9 19.07 -2.16 6.16
CA CYS A 9 17.74 -2.20 5.56
C CYS A 9 16.64 -2.41 6.60
N ALA A 10 16.84 -3.32 7.56
CA ALA A 10 15.87 -3.55 8.64
C ALA A 10 15.68 -2.31 9.52
N ALA A 11 16.73 -1.53 9.76
CA ALA A 11 16.66 -0.27 10.51
C ALA A 11 15.87 0.83 9.78
N LYS A 12 15.89 0.82 8.44
CA LYS A 12 15.26 1.81 7.55
C LYS A 12 13.92 1.35 6.95
N ASP A 13 13.53 0.10 7.16
CA ASP A 13 12.28 -0.47 6.68
C ASP A 13 11.08 0.26 7.29
N LEU A 14 10.38 1.02 6.45
CA LEU A 14 9.23 1.83 6.84
C LEU A 14 8.05 0.96 7.33
N SER A 15 7.93 -0.26 6.82
CA SER A 15 6.83 -1.18 7.13
C SER A 15 7.07 -1.98 8.41
N ALA A 16 8.34 -2.18 8.80
CA ALA A 16 8.70 -2.95 9.99
C ALA A 16 8.63 -2.12 11.28
N ARG A 17 8.67 -0.79 11.18
CA ARG A 17 8.68 0.13 12.33
C ARG A 17 7.28 0.67 12.59
N ALA A 18 6.80 0.54 13.83
CA ALA A 18 5.46 1.00 14.22
C ALA A 18 5.17 2.46 13.83
N GLY A 19 6.11 3.39 14.07
CA GLY A 19 5.93 4.79 13.69
C GLY A 19 5.83 5.01 12.18
N GLY A 20 6.67 4.34 11.38
CA GLY A 20 6.60 4.39 9.93
C GLY A 20 5.30 3.76 9.41
N PHE A 21 4.92 2.62 9.97
CA PHE A 21 3.70 1.92 9.63
C PHE A 21 2.46 2.79 9.87
N LEU A 22 2.36 3.39 11.07
CA LEU A 22 1.25 4.27 11.43
C LEU A 22 1.22 5.53 10.56
N ALA A 23 2.36 6.16 10.28
CA ALA A 23 2.38 7.38 9.49
C ALA A 23 2.06 7.14 8.00
N ILE A 24 2.54 6.05 7.42
CA ILE A 24 2.45 5.79 5.98
C ILE A 24 1.19 5.01 5.60
N TRP A 25 0.70 4.12 6.47
CA TRP A 25 -0.50 3.31 6.19
C TRP A 25 -1.64 3.66 7.13
N GLY A 26 -1.38 3.78 8.43
CA GLY A 26 -2.43 4.05 9.43
C GLY A 26 -3.13 5.40 9.24
N ALA A 27 -2.36 6.48 9.15
CA ALA A 27 -2.90 7.83 9.05
C ALA A 27 -3.68 8.06 7.74
N PRO A 28 -3.18 7.68 6.54
CA PRO A 28 -3.95 7.81 5.30
C PRO A 28 -5.27 7.02 5.33
N VAL A 29 -5.25 5.78 5.85
CA VAL A 29 -6.46 4.97 6.00
C VAL A 29 -7.44 5.62 6.97
N ALA A 30 -6.98 6.07 8.14
CA ALA A 30 -7.84 6.72 9.12
C ALA A 30 -8.49 8.00 8.58
N ILE A 31 -7.72 8.84 7.89
CA ILE A 31 -8.21 10.09 7.29
C ILE A 31 -9.23 9.79 6.18
N ALA A 32 -8.91 8.89 5.24
CA ALA A 32 -9.80 8.56 4.14
C ALA A 32 -11.09 7.86 4.61
N ALA A 33 -10.99 6.99 5.63
CA ALA A 33 -12.14 6.37 6.26
C ALA A 33 -13.03 7.41 6.96
N ALA A 34 -12.44 8.33 7.74
CA ALA A 34 -13.20 9.41 8.40
C ALA A 34 -13.96 10.29 7.39
N LEU A 35 -13.31 10.66 6.28
CA LEU A 35 -13.95 11.42 5.20
C LEU A 35 -15.05 10.64 4.48
N SER A 36 -14.98 9.31 4.47
CA SER A 36 -16.00 8.45 3.87
C SER A 36 -17.23 8.24 4.76
N LEU A 37 -17.07 8.40 6.08
CA LEU A 37 -18.14 8.27 7.07
C LEU A 37 -18.83 9.61 7.38
N ALA A 38 -18.17 10.72 7.06
CA ALA A 38 -18.73 12.05 7.23
C ALA A 38 -19.85 12.32 6.21
N PRO A 39 -20.83 13.19 6.52
CA PRO A 39 -21.89 13.60 5.59
C PRO A 39 -21.34 14.59 4.54
N LEU A 40 -20.32 14.18 3.81
CA LEU A 40 -19.61 14.96 2.80
C LEU A 40 -19.96 14.43 1.40
N PRO A 41 -19.75 15.24 0.34
CA PRO A 41 -19.94 14.77 -1.03
C PRO A 41 -19.05 13.56 -1.36
N ASN A 42 -19.61 12.58 -2.07
CA ASN A 42 -18.92 11.32 -2.41
C ASN A 42 -17.59 11.51 -3.16
N TRP A 43 -17.46 12.58 -3.95
CA TRP A 43 -16.23 12.89 -4.69
C TRP A 43 -15.04 13.16 -3.76
N LEU A 44 -15.29 13.69 -2.55
CA LEU A 44 -14.24 13.98 -1.58
C LEU A 44 -13.67 12.70 -0.96
N SER A 45 -14.54 11.72 -0.67
CA SER A 45 -14.12 10.37 -0.26
C SER A 45 -13.29 9.70 -1.36
N ALA A 46 -13.74 9.78 -2.62
CA ALA A 46 -13.01 9.23 -3.76
C ALA A 46 -11.61 9.85 -3.90
N PHE A 47 -11.53 11.18 -3.78
CA PHE A 47 -10.28 11.91 -3.82
C PHE A 47 -9.34 11.51 -2.67
N ALA A 48 -9.88 11.39 -1.45
CA ALA A 48 -9.12 10.97 -0.27
C ALA A 48 -8.53 9.56 -0.43
N TRP A 49 -9.32 8.59 -0.89
CA TRP A 49 -8.83 7.22 -1.15
C TRP A 49 -7.81 7.17 -2.28
N THR A 50 -8.00 7.96 -3.34
CA THR A 50 -7.03 8.07 -4.45
C THR A 50 -5.67 8.55 -3.94
N ILE A 51 -5.65 9.60 -3.11
CA ILE A 51 -4.42 10.13 -2.50
C ILE A 51 -3.81 9.11 -1.54
N ALA A 52 -4.62 8.53 -0.65
CA ALA A 52 -4.16 7.57 0.35
C ALA A 52 -3.48 6.37 -0.31
N PHE A 53 -4.12 5.77 -1.32
CA PHE A 53 -3.53 4.65 -2.06
C PHE A 53 -2.31 5.03 -2.89
N SER A 54 -2.29 6.22 -3.50
CA SER A 54 -1.10 6.72 -4.20
C SER A 54 0.09 6.88 -3.25
N TRP A 55 -0.16 7.45 -2.06
CA TRP A 55 0.85 7.63 -1.02
C TRP A 55 1.39 6.30 -0.50
N MET A 56 0.51 5.38 -0.10
CA MET A 56 0.86 4.05 0.41
C MET A 56 1.59 3.22 -0.65
N GLY A 57 1.12 3.25 -1.89
CA GLY A 57 1.73 2.56 -3.02
C GLY A 57 3.12 3.09 -3.36
N GLY A 58 3.27 4.42 -3.43
CA GLY A 58 4.56 5.08 -3.66
C GLY A 58 5.58 4.76 -2.56
N ALA A 59 5.15 4.83 -1.30
CA ALA A 59 6.00 4.49 -0.16
C ALA A 59 6.40 3.00 -0.16
N CYS A 60 5.48 2.09 -0.50
CA CYS A 60 5.80 0.66 -0.68
C CYS A 60 6.85 0.47 -1.77
N LEU A 61 6.66 1.04 -2.96
CA LEU A 61 7.63 0.89 -4.05
C LEU A 61 9.00 1.47 -3.70
N LEU A 62 9.05 2.58 -2.96
CA LEU A 62 10.30 3.15 -2.47
C LEU A 62 10.98 2.22 -1.45
N ASN A 63 10.21 1.63 -0.53
CA ASN A 63 10.71 0.68 0.46
C ASN A 63 11.21 -0.62 -0.20
N ALA A 64 10.48 -1.13 -1.19
CA ALA A 64 10.88 -2.29 -1.98
C ALA A 64 12.18 -2.04 -2.75
N ARG A 65 12.34 -0.86 -3.37
CA ARG A 65 13.58 -0.49 -4.07
C ARG A 65 14.78 -0.32 -3.15
N ARG A 66 14.58 0.24 -1.95
CA ARG A 66 15.66 0.50 -0.99
C ARG A 66 16.07 -0.73 -0.18
N CYS A 67 15.08 -1.48 0.32
CA CYS A 67 15.29 -2.53 1.31
C CYS A 67 14.95 -3.93 0.79
N GLY A 68 14.39 -4.05 -0.42
CA GLY A 68 14.03 -5.36 -0.99
C GLY A 68 12.85 -6.04 -0.32
N ARG A 69 12.00 -5.30 0.42
CA ARG A 69 10.88 -5.87 1.17
C ARG A 69 9.85 -6.53 0.24
N LEU A 70 9.60 -7.83 0.45
CA LEU A 70 8.78 -8.64 -0.44
C LEU A 70 7.32 -8.21 -0.47
N HIS A 71 6.68 -7.98 0.69
CA HIS A 71 5.31 -7.45 0.75
C HIS A 71 5.15 -6.19 -0.12
N CYS A 72 6.08 -5.24 0.03
CA CYS A 72 6.06 -3.95 -0.65
C CYS A 72 6.23 -4.05 -2.17
N TYR A 73 6.87 -5.10 -2.69
CA TYR A 73 6.95 -5.34 -4.14
C TYR A 73 5.59 -5.60 -4.76
N PHE A 74 4.69 -6.28 -4.03
CA PHE A 74 3.36 -6.64 -4.52
C PHE A 74 2.29 -5.65 -4.05
N SER A 75 2.35 -5.19 -2.80
CA SER A 75 1.37 -4.24 -2.26
C SER A 75 1.50 -2.87 -2.91
N GLY A 76 2.71 -2.44 -3.32
CA GLY A 76 2.92 -1.20 -4.06
C GLY A 76 2.05 -1.08 -5.31
N PRO A 77 2.17 -2.00 -6.29
CA PRO A 77 1.31 -2.05 -7.47
C PRO A 77 -0.18 -2.21 -7.13
N VAL A 78 -0.54 -3.04 -6.15
CA VAL A 78 -1.93 -3.21 -5.70
C VAL A 78 -2.53 -1.88 -5.25
N PHE A 79 -1.82 -1.11 -4.42
CA PHE A 79 -2.29 0.21 -4.00
C PHE A 79 -2.40 1.19 -5.16
N LEU A 80 -1.43 1.24 -6.08
CA LEU A 80 -1.50 2.14 -7.23
C LEU A 80 -2.69 1.81 -8.17
N LEU A 81 -2.97 0.52 -8.38
CA LEU A 81 -4.16 0.10 -9.11
C LEU A 81 -5.44 0.48 -8.35
N GLY A 82 -5.46 0.30 -7.03
CA GLY A 82 -6.55 0.77 -6.17
C GLY A 82 -6.78 2.28 -6.28
N ALA A 83 -5.72 3.09 -6.38
CA ALA A 83 -5.80 4.53 -6.58
C ALA A 83 -6.46 4.89 -7.92
N VAL A 84 -6.04 4.22 -9.00
CA VAL A 84 -6.64 4.41 -10.34
C VAL A 84 -8.13 4.04 -10.31
N MET A 85 -8.48 2.92 -9.68
CA MET A 85 -9.87 2.47 -9.58
C MET A 85 -10.72 3.40 -8.71
N ALA A 86 -10.17 3.90 -7.59
CA ALA A 86 -10.86 4.88 -6.75
C ALA A 86 -11.14 6.18 -7.51
N ALA A 87 -10.16 6.67 -8.29
CA ALA A 87 -10.36 7.82 -9.16
C ALA A 87 -11.41 7.56 -10.24
N ALA A 88 -11.37 6.39 -10.90
CA ALA A 88 -12.34 6.02 -11.93
C ALA A 88 -13.79 5.95 -11.39
N VAL A 89 -13.98 5.40 -10.18
CA VAL A 89 -15.30 5.39 -9.51
C VAL A 89 -15.71 6.80 -9.11
N GLY A 90 -14.78 7.60 -8.56
CA GLY A 90 -15.05 9.00 -8.17
C GLY A 90 -15.46 9.91 -9.33
N LEU A 91 -14.89 9.69 -10.51
CA LEU A 91 -15.20 10.41 -11.74
C LEU A 91 -16.43 9.85 -12.47
N GLY A 92 -17.03 8.76 -11.97
CA GLY A 92 -18.17 8.10 -12.62
C GLY A 92 -17.82 7.36 -13.91
N VAL A 93 -16.54 7.12 -14.20
CA VAL A 93 -16.07 6.37 -15.38
C VAL A 93 -16.42 4.88 -15.24
N VAL A 94 -16.34 4.35 -14.02
CA VAL A 94 -16.68 2.96 -13.70
C VAL A 94 -17.72 2.95 -12.59
N THR A 95 -18.76 2.12 -12.73
CA THR A 95 -19.77 1.92 -11.70
C THR A 95 -19.81 0.45 -11.27
N PHE A 96 -19.71 0.20 -9.97
CA PHE A 96 -19.80 -1.14 -9.37
C PHE A 96 -21.08 -1.26 -8.52
N GLY A 97 -22.16 -0.59 -8.93
CA GLY A 97 -23.38 -0.47 -8.14
C GLY A 97 -23.23 0.41 -6.89
N ALA A 98 -24.18 0.26 -5.96
CA ALA A 98 -24.33 1.14 -4.79
C ALA A 98 -23.10 1.19 -3.84
N HIS A 99 -22.24 0.17 -3.89
CA HIS A 99 -21.10 0.04 -2.97
C HIS A 99 -19.74 0.16 -3.67
N GLY A 100 -19.68 0.75 -4.87
CA GLY A 100 -18.48 0.65 -5.70
C GLY A 100 -17.19 1.19 -5.08
N MET A 101 -17.25 2.31 -4.38
CA MET A 101 -16.08 2.84 -3.66
C MET A 101 -15.64 1.89 -2.55
N THR A 102 -16.58 1.42 -1.71
CA THR A 102 -16.30 0.46 -0.63
C THR A 102 -15.71 -0.83 -1.17
N THR A 103 -16.22 -1.36 -2.28
CA THR A 103 -15.68 -2.56 -2.93
C THR A 103 -14.23 -2.35 -3.37
N VAL A 104 -13.92 -1.24 -4.04
CA VAL A 104 -12.54 -0.92 -4.48
C VAL A 104 -11.61 -0.80 -3.27
N VAL A 105 -12.04 -0.08 -2.23
CA VAL A 105 -11.24 0.14 -1.02
C VAL A 105 -10.95 -1.17 -0.32
N MET A 106 -11.98 -1.96 -0.03
CA MET A 106 -11.83 -3.23 0.68
C MET A 106 -11.02 -4.25 -0.13
N ALA A 107 -11.27 -4.37 -1.43
CA ALA A 107 -10.50 -5.25 -2.29
C ALA A 107 -9.02 -4.86 -2.29
N THR A 108 -8.70 -3.57 -2.41
CA THR A 108 -7.32 -3.08 -2.40
C THR A 108 -6.64 -3.37 -1.06
N LEU A 109 -7.28 -3.05 0.06
CA LEU A 109 -6.73 -3.27 1.40
C LEU A 109 -6.54 -4.76 1.70
N VAL A 110 -7.51 -5.61 1.35
CA VAL A 110 -7.42 -7.06 1.55
C VAL A 110 -6.32 -7.65 0.68
N LEU A 111 -6.26 -7.31 -0.61
CA LEU A 111 -5.20 -7.80 -1.50
C LEU A 111 -3.82 -7.37 -1.01
N ALA A 112 -3.66 -6.12 -0.58
CA ALA A 112 -2.42 -5.64 0.00
C ALA A 112 -2.07 -6.38 1.30
N ALA A 113 -3.03 -6.63 2.19
CA ALA A 113 -2.80 -7.40 3.41
C ALA A 113 -2.38 -8.85 3.10
N LEU A 114 -2.99 -9.49 2.09
CA LEU A 114 -2.65 -10.85 1.67
C LEU A 114 -1.21 -10.97 1.17
N THR A 115 -0.57 -9.90 0.70
CA THR A 115 0.84 -10.00 0.29
C THR A 115 1.80 -10.21 1.47
N TYR A 116 1.37 -10.02 2.73
CA TYR A 116 2.15 -10.46 3.90
C TYR A 116 2.30 -12.00 3.96
N LEU A 117 1.37 -12.76 3.38
CA LEU A 117 1.48 -14.21 3.30
C LEU A 117 2.70 -14.63 2.46
N LEU A 118 3.09 -13.83 1.46
CA LEU A 118 4.30 -14.09 0.67
C LEU A 118 5.56 -14.03 1.54
N GLU A 119 5.57 -13.18 2.56
CA GLU A 119 6.69 -13.07 3.49
C GLU A 119 6.76 -14.25 4.46
N TYR A 120 5.60 -14.80 4.82
CA TYR A 120 5.54 -16.01 5.63
C TYR A 120 6.12 -17.22 4.88
N ILE A 121 5.89 -17.30 3.56
CA ILE A 121 6.32 -18.42 2.73
C ILE A 121 7.77 -18.27 2.22
N TRP A 122 8.17 -17.06 1.81
CA TRP A 122 9.46 -16.81 1.13
C TRP A 122 10.43 -15.92 1.91
N GLY A 123 10.04 -15.46 3.10
CA GLY A 123 10.83 -14.53 3.90
C GLY A 123 10.55 -13.07 3.57
N ARG A 124 11.00 -12.18 4.47
CA ARG A 124 10.65 -10.74 4.43
C ARG A 124 11.34 -9.97 3.31
N TYR A 125 12.56 -10.34 2.95
CA TYR A 125 13.37 -9.59 2.00
C TYR A 125 13.78 -10.48 0.84
N ARG A 126 13.79 -9.92 -0.37
CA ARG A 126 14.34 -10.61 -1.53
C ARG A 126 15.83 -10.83 -1.33
N PRO A 127 16.38 -12.02 -1.63
CA PRO A 127 17.83 -12.20 -1.71
C PRO A 127 18.37 -11.17 -2.70
N ALA A 128 19.34 -10.35 -2.29
CA ALA A 128 20.06 -9.52 -3.25
C ALA A 128 20.60 -10.45 -4.35
N ASN A 129 20.44 -10.08 -5.62
CA ASN A 129 21.20 -10.69 -6.70
C ASN A 129 22.67 -10.34 -6.44
N THR A 130 23.35 -11.10 -5.58
CA THR A 130 24.80 -11.07 -5.49
C THR A 130 25.28 -11.68 -6.79
N GLY A 131 25.60 -10.81 -7.75
CA GLY A 131 26.25 -11.17 -9.00
C GLY A 131 27.68 -11.64 -8.79
N ASP A 132 27.91 -12.54 -7.83
CA ASP A 132 29.13 -13.36 -7.80
C ASP A 132 28.94 -14.46 -8.84
N LYS A 133 29.36 -14.14 -10.06
CA LYS A 133 30.06 -15.10 -10.90
C LYS A 133 31.54 -14.93 -10.66
#